data_AF-A0A0N0GQ16-F1
#
_entry.id   AF-A0A0N0GQ16-F1
#
_cell.length_a   1.000
_cell.length_b   1.000
_cell.length_c   1.000
_cell.angle_alpha   90.00
_cell.angle_beta   90.00
_cell.angle_gamma   90.00
#
_symmetry.space_group_name_H-M   'P 1'
#
loop_
_entity.id
_entity.type
_entity.pdbx_description
1 polymer ?
#
loop_
_entity_poly.entity_id
_entity_poly.type
_entity_poly.pdbx_seq_one_letter_code
_entity_poly.pdbx_strand_id
1 'polypeptide(L)'
;MARRNGYSLVELAIVLVVVGLMLQGTLGAVKTLRQAELRQTEQRQQAQIGQTLLAFAVRTGHLPCPAALNAAPAQQGMEARDAAGRCRMQQGELPWRTLSIGRRDAWLRPYTYRVSASFADLAPLSPGDSCARDAKPPAGMSFMLCSSGDITLLDNVEDRNVIAQRIPLLLIAHGAHGPGALTQRGMGGEGRNSQIGTEFIVAGAPGEAFDDLLFWINNERLVEMALRAGRLP
;
A
#
# COMPACT_ATOMS: atom_id res chain seq x y z
N MET A 1 -41.11 -19.63 -61.04
CA MET A 1 -40.56 -18.32 -60.59
C MET A 1 -40.52 -18.33 -59.07
N ALA A 2 -39.33 -18.35 -58.47
CA ALA A 2 -39.18 -18.33 -57.01
C ALA A 2 -39.39 -16.90 -56.49
N ARG A 3 -40.41 -16.69 -55.65
CA ARG A 3 -40.56 -15.45 -54.88
C ARG A 3 -39.39 -15.36 -53.90
N ARG A 4 -38.56 -14.32 -54.04
CA ARG A 4 -37.56 -13.98 -53.02
C ARG A 4 -38.30 -13.33 -51.85
N ASN A 5 -38.37 -14.03 -50.72
CA ASN A 5 -38.86 -13.45 -49.47
C ASN A 5 -37.77 -12.51 -48.95
N GLY A 6 -38.00 -11.19 -49.05
CA GLY A 6 -37.15 -10.19 -48.42
C GLY A 6 -37.44 -10.10 -46.92
N TYR A 7 -36.42 -9.84 -46.11
CA TYR A 7 -36.56 -9.64 -44.67
C TYR A 7 -37.44 -8.42 -44.38
N SER A 8 -38.34 -8.55 -43.40
CA SER A 8 -39.24 -7.47 -42.97
C SER A 8 -38.47 -6.38 -42.21
N LEU A 9 -38.83 -5.11 -42.39
CA LEU A 9 -38.32 -4.00 -41.56
C LEU A 9 -38.53 -4.25 -40.06
N VAL A 10 -39.61 -4.94 -39.71
CA VAL A 10 -39.92 -5.32 -38.32
C VAL A 10 -38.94 -6.36 -37.80
N GLU A 11 -38.51 -7.30 -38.64
CA GLU A 11 -37.56 -8.36 -38.28
C GLU A 11 -36.18 -7.77 -38.01
N LEU A 12 -35.74 -6.82 -38.84
CA LEU A 12 -34.52 -6.05 -38.63
C LEU A 12 -34.58 -5.18 -37.37
N ALA A 13 -35.74 -4.59 -37.06
CA ALA A 13 -35.93 -3.80 -35.83
C ALA A 13 -35.85 -4.67 -34.56
N ILE A 14 -36.46 -5.85 -34.57
CA ILE A 14 -36.39 -6.79 -33.43
C ILE A 14 -34.94 -7.27 -33.22
N VAL A 15 -34.22 -7.60 -34.29
CA VAL A 15 -32.81 -8.02 -34.20
C VAL A 15 -31.96 -6.90 -33.59
N LEU A 16 -32.13 -5.65 -34.01
CA LEU A 16 -31.37 -4.52 -33.45
C LEU A 16 -31.68 -4.28 -31.96
N VAL A 17 -32.93 -4.47 -31.54
CA VAL A 17 -33.31 -4.41 -30.11
C VAL A 17 -32.64 -5.52 -29.32
N VAL A 18 -32.68 -6.77 -29.80
CA VAL A 18 -32.04 -7.91 -29.14
C VAL A 18 -30.52 -7.71 -29.04
N VAL A 19 -29.88 -7.29 -30.13
CA VAL A 19 -28.44 -6.99 -30.13
C VAL A 19 -28.11 -5.84 -29.18
N GLY A 20 -28.92 -4.79 -29.15
CA GLY A 20 -28.75 -3.67 -28.23
C GLY A 20 -28.79 -4.10 -26.75
N LEU A 21 -29.73 -4.97 -26.39
CA LEU A 21 -29.84 -5.53 -25.04
C LEU A 21 -28.66 -6.44 -24.70
N MET A 22 -28.19 -7.26 -25.64
CA MET A 22 -27.01 -8.11 -25.44
C MET A 22 -25.72 -7.28 -25.25
N LEU A 23 -25.55 -6.19 -26.00
CA LEU A 23 -24.40 -5.31 -25.87
C LEU A 23 -24.39 -4.58 -24.52
N GLN A 24 -25.55 -4.20 -23.96
CA GLN A 24 -25.61 -3.57 -22.64
C GLN A 24 -25.14 -4.48 -21.50
N GLY A 25 -25.47 -5.77 -21.53
CA GLY A 25 -25.06 -6.72 -20.48
C GLY A 25 -23.55 -7.03 -20.50
N THR A 26 -22.94 -7.13 -21.68
CA THR A 26 -21.53 -7.55 -21.82
C THR A 26 -20.53 -6.50 -21.30
N LEU A 27 -20.82 -5.22 -21.45
CA LEU A 27 -19.91 -4.14 -21.02
C LEU A 27 -19.74 -4.07 -19.49
N GLY A 28 -20.78 -4.42 -18.73
CA GLY A 28 -20.72 -4.47 -17.26
C GLY A 28 -19.80 -5.58 -16.76
N ALA A 29 -19.94 -6.78 -17.32
CA ALA A 29 -19.12 -7.94 -16.96
C ALA A 29 -17.63 -7.75 -17.27
N VAL A 30 -17.29 -7.09 -18.38
CA VAL A 30 -15.89 -6.81 -18.73
C VAL A 30 -15.25 -5.85 -17.72
N LYS A 31 -15.98 -4.85 -17.24
CA LYS A 31 -15.45 -3.88 -16.25
C LYS A 31 -15.14 -4.55 -14.92
N THR A 32 -16.02 -5.41 -14.42
CA THR A 32 -15.81 -6.10 -13.14
C THR A 32 -14.63 -7.07 -13.21
N LEU A 33 -14.51 -7.82 -14.31
CA LEU A 33 -13.37 -8.72 -14.55
C LEU A 33 -12.05 -7.95 -14.57
N ARG A 34 -11.99 -6.82 -15.28
CA ARG A 34 -10.80 -5.97 -15.34
C ARG A 34 -10.40 -5.40 -13.98
N GLN A 35 -11.36 -4.98 -13.16
CA GLN A 35 -11.07 -4.48 -11.81
C GLN A 35 -10.55 -5.60 -10.90
N ALA A 36 -11.11 -6.80 -10.99
CA ALA A 36 -10.61 -7.96 -10.24
C ALA A 36 -9.17 -8.32 -10.64
N GLU A 37 -8.86 -8.29 -11.94
CA GLU A 37 -7.51 -8.53 -12.47
C GLU A 37 -6.49 -7.48 -11.98
N LEU A 38 -6.86 -6.20 -11.99
CA LEU A 38 -6.01 -5.11 -11.47
C LEU A 38 -5.74 -5.30 -9.97
N ARG A 39 -6.76 -5.60 -9.17
CA ARG A 39 -6.60 -5.86 -7.73
C ARG A 39 -5.69 -7.06 -7.47
N GLN A 40 -5.85 -8.15 -8.22
CA GLN A 40 -5.00 -9.33 -8.07
C GLN A 40 -3.53 -9.04 -8.46
N THR A 41 -3.33 -8.27 -9.53
CA THR A 41 -2.00 -7.82 -9.96
C THR A 41 -1.36 -6.95 -8.89
N GLU A 42 -2.12 -6.02 -8.33
CA GLU A 42 -1.67 -5.13 -7.26
C GLU A 42 -1.23 -5.92 -6.03
N GLN A 43 -2.04 -6.86 -5.55
CA GLN A 43 -1.69 -7.69 -4.40
C GLN A 43 -0.38 -8.46 -4.61
N ARG A 44 -0.14 -8.97 -5.83
CA ARG A 44 1.14 -9.63 -6.19
C ARG A 44 2.30 -8.62 -6.16
N GLN A 45 2.09 -7.42 -6.69
CA GLN A 45 3.09 -6.36 -6.69
C GLN A 45 3.44 -5.91 -5.26
N GLN A 46 2.45 -5.68 -4.39
CA GLN A 46 2.67 -5.35 -2.99
C GLN A 46 3.44 -6.45 -2.25
N ALA A 47 3.14 -7.73 -2.52
CA ALA A 47 3.89 -8.84 -1.94
C ALA A 47 5.37 -8.85 -2.37
N GLN A 48 5.66 -8.53 -3.64
CA GLN A 48 7.04 -8.39 -4.14
C GLN A 48 7.76 -7.19 -3.52
N ILE A 49 7.07 -6.05 -3.38
CA ILE A 49 7.59 -4.87 -2.68
C ILE A 49 7.92 -5.22 -1.24
N GLY A 50 7.02 -5.93 -0.55
CA GLY A 50 7.22 -6.41 0.81
C GLY A 50 8.47 -7.28 0.96
N GLN A 51 8.70 -8.22 0.03
CA GLN A 51 9.93 -9.02 0.01
C GLN A 51 11.18 -8.17 -0.21
N THR A 52 11.09 -7.13 -1.05
CA THR A 52 12.21 -6.21 -1.31
C THR A 52 12.54 -5.36 -0.09
N LEU A 53 11.53 -4.87 0.62
CA LEU A 53 11.67 -4.13 1.88
C LEU A 53 12.31 -4.98 2.98
N LEU A 54 11.86 -6.24 3.08
CA LEU A 54 12.44 -7.25 3.95
C LEU A 54 13.92 -7.50 3.62
N ALA A 55 14.25 -7.77 2.36
CA ALA A 55 15.63 -7.97 1.92
C ALA A 55 16.52 -6.73 2.17
N PHE A 56 15.97 -5.53 1.97
CA PHE A 56 16.65 -4.28 2.30
C PHE A 56 16.98 -4.25 3.80
N ALA A 57 16.01 -4.50 4.67
CA ALA A 57 16.20 -4.50 6.12
C ALA A 57 17.26 -5.51 6.58
N VAL A 58 17.30 -6.71 6.00
CA VAL A 58 18.37 -7.68 6.31
C VAL A 58 19.73 -7.17 5.89
N ARG A 59 19.82 -6.54 4.70
CA ARG A 59 21.09 -6.09 4.14
C ARG A 59 21.64 -4.88 4.89
N THR A 60 20.79 -3.91 5.22
CA THR A 60 21.20 -2.61 5.77
C THR A 60 20.97 -2.49 7.28
N GLY A 61 20.22 -3.43 7.87
CA GLY A 61 19.86 -3.45 9.28
C GLY A 61 18.71 -2.54 9.68
N HIS A 62 18.02 -1.93 8.71
CA HIS A 62 16.95 -0.97 8.95
C HIS A 62 15.97 -0.91 7.77
N LEU A 63 14.74 -0.51 8.02
CA LEU A 63 13.77 -0.22 6.95
C LEU A 63 14.10 1.13 6.28
N PRO A 64 13.89 1.26 4.96
CA PRO A 64 14.21 2.50 4.27
C PRO A 64 13.29 3.63 4.74
N CYS A 65 13.81 4.86 4.75
CA CYS A 65 12.96 6.02 4.99
C CYS A 65 12.06 6.29 3.77
N PRO A 66 10.84 6.81 3.97
CA PRO A 66 10.01 7.26 2.87
C PRO A 66 10.72 8.28 1.98
N ALA A 67 10.41 8.27 0.70
CA ALA A 67 10.82 9.31 -0.22
C ALA A 67 9.87 10.52 -0.11
N ALA A 68 10.41 11.71 -0.34
CA ALA A 68 9.58 12.90 -0.50
C ALA A 68 8.99 12.94 -1.91
N LEU A 69 7.66 13.03 -2.00
CA LEU A 69 6.90 13.00 -3.26
C LEU A 69 7.38 14.07 -4.28
N ASN A 70 7.70 15.25 -3.76
CA ASN A 70 8.14 16.42 -4.52
C ASN A 70 9.61 16.77 -4.24
N ALA A 71 10.47 15.76 -4.05
CA ALA A 71 11.90 15.97 -3.97
C ALA A 71 12.48 16.51 -5.29
N ALA A 72 13.63 17.19 -5.19
CA ALA A 72 14.41 17.58 -6.37
C ALA A 72 14.74 16.35 -7.24
N PRO A 73 14.89 16.49 -8.58
CA PRO A 73 15.05 15.35 -9.50
C PRO A 73 16.14 14.35 -9.10
N ALA A 74 17.27 14.82 -8.59
CA ALA A 74 18.36 13.96 -8.13
C ALA A 74 17.97 13.06 -6.94
N GLN A 75 17.07 13.53 -6.08
CA GLN A 75 16.64 12.90 -4.83
C GLN A 75 15.25 12.25 -4.91
N GLN A 76 14.51 12.48 -5.99
CA GLN A 76 13.20 11.88 -6.19
C GLN A 76 13.31 10.36 -6.17
N GLY A 77 12.44 9.68 -5.41
CA GLY A 77 12.46 8.23 -5.25
C GLY A 77 13.58 7.65 -4.39
N MET A 78 14.46 8.49 -3.84
CA MET A 78 15.47 8.08 -2.86
C MET A 78 14.90 8.18 -1.44
N GLU A 79 15.45 7.41 -0.51
CA GLU A 79 15.06 7.49 0.90
C GLU A 79 15.46 8.84 1.50
N ALA A 80 14.56 9.50 2.21
CA ALA A 80 14.79 10.84 2.73
C ALA A 80 15.30 10.80 4.18
N ARG A 81 16.62 10.86 4.36
CA ARG A 81 17.29 10.93 5.67
C ARG A 81 17.87 12.33 5.97
N ASP A 82 17.96 12.67 7.25
CA ASP A 82 18.74 13.81 7.74
C ASP A 82 20.22 13.44 7.95
N ALA A 83 21.05 14.41 8.32
CA ALA A 83 22.48 14.19 8.55
C ALA A 83 22.78 13.25 9.75
N ALA A 84 21.82 13.07 10.65
CA ALA A 84 21.92 12.14 11.78
C ALA A 84 21.40 10.74 11.43
N GLY A 85 20.98 10.50 10.18
CA GLY A 85 20.45 9.21 9.73
C GLY A 85 19.00 8.94 10.14
N ARG A 86 18.27 9.95 10.63
CA ARG A 86 16.84 9.86 10.94
C ARG A 86 16.00 10.11 9.70
N CYS A 87 14.83 9.50 9.60
CA CYS A 87 13.90 9.80 8.51
C CYS A 87 13.41 11.24 8.63
N ARG A 88 13.43 11.99 7.53
CA ARG A 88 12.87 13.35 7.47
C ARG A 88 11.35 13.35 7.65
N MET A 89 10.72 12.24 7.30
CA MET A 89 9.30 11.98 7.44
C MET A 89 9.10 10.47 7.64
N GLN A 90 8.12 10.08 8.45
CA GLN A 90 7.79 8.67 8.65
C GLN A 90 6.75 8.15 7.65
N GLN A 91 6.05 9.06 6.97
CA GLN A 91 5.10 8.78 5.90
C GLN A 91 5.46 9.57 4.64
N GLY A 92 5.46 8.92 3.48
CA GLY A 92 5.79 9.54 2.21
C GLY A 92 5.58 8.60 1.04
N GLU A 93 6.24 8.87 -0.08
CA GLU A 93 6.24 7.99 -1.24
C GLU A 93 7.15 6.79 -0.98
N LEU A 94 6.81 5.61 -1.52
CA LEU A 94 7.71 4.47 -1.50
C LEU A 94 9.07 4.85 -2.12
N PRO A 95 10.22 4.56 -1.46
CA PRO A 95 11.55 4.91 -1.96
C PRO A 95 11.99 3.99 -3.11
N TRP A 96 11.31 4.10 -4.25
CA TRP A 96 11.36 3.17 -5.37
C TRP A 96 12.74 3.11 -6.06
N ARG A 97 13.54 4.17 -6.07
CA ARG A 97 14.92 4.13 -6.59
C ARG A 97 15.88 3.47 -5.62
N THR A 98 15.75 3.76 -4.32
CA THR A 98 16.54 3.09 -3.28
C THR A 98 16.32 1.58 -3.32
N LEU A 99 15.07 1.17 -3.58
CA LEU A 99 14.66 -0.23 -3.65
C LEU A 99 14.83 -0.85 -5.04
N SER A 100 15.09 -0.04 -6.08
CA SER A 100 15.18 -0.49 -7.48
C SER A 100 13.93 -1.23 -7.97
N ILE A 101 12.76 -0.66 -7.68
CA ILE A 101 11.43 -1.23 -8.01
C ILE A 101 10.57 -0.22 -8.77
N GLY A 102 9.41 -0.70 -9.24
CA GLY A 102 8.38 0.14 -9.85
C GLY A 102 7.85 1.19 -8.88
N ARG A 103 7.62 2.40 -9.40
CA ARG A 103 7.13 3.56 -8.62
C ARG A 103 5.63 3.51 -8.32
N ARG A 104 4.84 2.95 -9.24
CA ARG A 104 3.39 3.13 -9.30
C ARG A 104 2.65 1.82 -9.07
N ASP A 105 1.44 1.94 -8.52
CA ASP A 105 0.45 0.87 -8.40
C ASP A 105 -0.24 0.56 -9.75
N ALA A 106 -1.12 -0.42 -9.73
CA ALA A 106 -1.90 -0.87 -10.89
C ALA A 106 -2.79 0.23 -11.52
N TRP A 107 -3.06 1.32 -10.79
CA TRP A 107 -3.83 2.48 -11.24
C TRP A 107 -2.94 3.68 -11.60
N LEU A 108 -1.63 3.46 -11.74
CA LEU A 108 -0.63 4.47 -12.08
C LEU A 108 -0.49 5.57 -11.02
N ARG A 109 -0.84 5.31 -9.77
CA ARG A 109 -0.67 6.23 -8.64
C ARG A 109 0.59 5.83 -7.86
N PRO A 110 1.29 6.79 -7.23
CA PRO A 110 2.42 6.44 -6.37
C PRO A 110 1.92 5.74 -5.10
N TYR A 111 2.72 4.83 -4.56
CA TYR A 111 2.43 4.19 -3.28
C TYR A 111 2.64 5.15 -2.10
N THR A 112 1.72 5.13 -1.13
CA THR A 112 2.02 5.67 0.20
C THR A 112 2.77 4.61 1.00
N TYR A 113 3.90 5.01 1.57
CA TYR A 113 4.73 4.19 2.43
C TYR A 113 4.84 4.85 3.80
N ARG A 114 4.51 4.09 4.86
CA ARG A 114 4.61 4.49 6.26
C ARG A 114 5.51 3.51 7.00
N VAL A 115 6.50 4.02 7.72
CA VAL A 115 7.43 3.20 8.50
C VAL A 115 7.59 3.77 9.90
N SER A 116 7.68 2.91 10.90
CA SER A 116 7.93 3.33 12.29
C SER A 116 9.39 3.74 12.49
N ALA A 117 9.59 4.84 13.21
CA ALA A 117 10.92 5.39 13.46
C ALA A 117 11.86 4.38 14.13
N SER A 118 11.33 3.55 15.04
CA SER A 118 12.05 2.48 15.75
C SER A 118 12.62 1.38 14.84
N PHE A 119 12.26 1.35 13.56
CA PHE A 119 12.80 0.39 12.59
C PHE A 119 13.59 1.05 11.45
N ALA A 120 13.44 2.35 11.25
CA ALA A 120 14.01 3.06 10.10
C ALA A 120 15.16 4.00 10.45
N ASP A 121 15.13 4.64 11.63
CA ASP A 121 16.14 5.64 12.00
C ASP A 121 17.46 4.97 12.43
N LEU A 122 18.59 5.54 11.99
CA LEU A 122 19.93 5.00 12.29
C LEU A 122 20.53 5.57 13.59
N ALA A 123 20.02 6.70 14.04
CA ALA A 123 20.36 7.23 15.35
C ALA A 123 19.68 6.35 16.41
N PRO A 124 20.32 6.11 17.58
CA PRO A 124 19.74 5.33 18.64
C PRO A 124 18.47 6.01 19.17
N LEU A 125 17.33 5.60 18.64
CA LEU A 125 16.03 5.85 19.23
C LEU A 125 15.71 4.75 20.24
N SER A 126 14.77 5.04 21.14
CA SER A 126 14.15 3.97 21.94
C SER A 126 13.58 2.92 20.96
N PRO A 127 13.91 1.63 21.13
CA PRO A 127 13.44 0.57 20.23
C PRO A 127 11.92 0.33 20.27
N GLY A 128 11.17 1.13 21.03
CA GLY A 128 9.73 1.06 21.23
C GLY A 128 9.38 0.77 22.69
N ASP A 129 8.10 0.87 23.03
CA ASP A 129 7.62 0.75 24.41
C ASP A 129 7.72 -0.65 25.00
N SER A 130 7.92 -1.68 24.17
CA SER A 130 8.04 -3.08 24.60
C SER A 130 9.45 -3.51 24.99
N CYS A 131 10.44 -2.62 24.84
CA CYS A 131 11.81 -2.86 25.28
C CYS A 131 12.09 -2.17 26.63
N ALA A 132 13.14 -2.63 27.31
CA ALA A 132 13.67 -1.88 28.46
C ALA A 132 14.13 -0.47 28.03
N ARG A 133 13.96 0.53 28.90
CA ARG A 133 14.19 1.95 28.58
C ARG A 133 15.58 2.25 28.01
N ASP A 134 16.59 1.50 28.44
CA ASP A 134 17.99 1.68 28.02
C ASP A 134 18.45 0.62 27.00
N ALA A 135 17.52 -0.21 26.51
CA ALA A 135 17.83 -1.21 25.50
C ALA A 135 18.24 -0.52 24.19
N LYS A 136 19.36 -0.98 23.62
CA LYS A 136 19.89 -0.47 22.36
C LYS A 136 20.01 -1.60 21.34
N PRO A 137 19.57 -1.36 20.09
CA PRO A 137 19.83 -2.28 18.99
C PRO A 137 21.29 -2.71 18.87
N PRO A 138 21.56 -3.95 18.41
CA PRO A 138 22.91 -4.35 18.03
C PRO A 138 23.53 -3.36 17.04
N ALA A 139 24.86 -3.25 17.06
CA ALA A 139 25.56 -2.36 16.15
C ALA A 139 25.20 -2.66 14.68
N GLY A 140 24.77 -1.62 13.96
CA GLY A 140 24.34 -1.73 12.56
C GLY A 140 22.89 -2.21 12.36
N MET A 141 22.10 -2.32 13.43
CA MET A 141 20.65 -2.56 13.37
C MET A 141 19.89 -1.37 13.96
N SER A 142 18.71 -1.07 13.41
CA SER A 142 17.79 -0.07 13.96
C SER A 142 16.78 -0.66 14.94
N PHE A 143 16.56 -1.98 14.91
CA PHE A 143 15.54 -2.68 15.69
C PHE A 143 16.07 -3.95 16.36
N MET A 144 15.28 -4.51 17.27
CA MET A 144 15.57 -5.73 18.03
C MET A 144 14.34 -6.63 18.18
N LEU A 145 14.50 -7.77 18.88
CA LEU A 145 13.41 -8.70 19.18
C LEU A 145 12.22 -8.06 19.90
N CYS A 146 12.47 -7.15 20.85
CA CYS A 146 11.41 -6.46 21.59
C CYS A 146 10.90 -5.20 20.90
N SER A 147 11.41 -4.86 19.71
CA SER A 147 11.01 -3.61 19.05
C SER A 147 9.55 -3.64 18.65
N SER A 148 8.87 -2.51 18.81
CA SER A 148 7.47 -2.33 18.42
C SER A 148 7.31 -1.16 17.47
N GLY A 149 6.46 -1.36 16.45
CA GLY A 149 6.02 -0.30 15.57
C GLY A 149 4.95 0.57 16.23
N ASP A 150 4.60 1.65 15.55
CA ASP A 150 3.62 2.66 15.99
C ASP A 150 2.34 2.68 15.13
N ILE A 151 2.23 1.80 14.15
CA ILE A 151 1.11 1.77 13.21
C ILE A 151 -0.01 0.85 13.72
N THR A 152 -1.24 1.32 13.60
CA THR A 152 -2.48 0.61 13.94
C THR A 152 -3.42 0.58 12.73
N LEU A 153 -3.94 -0.60 12.43
CA LEU A 153 -4.95 -0.83 11.41
C LEU A 153 -6.30 -1.06 12.09
N LEU A 154 -7.29 -0.30 11.65
CA LEU A 154 -8.67 -0.40 12.10
C LEU A 154 -9.53 -0.93 10.96
N ASP A 155 -10.66 -1.55 11.30
CA ASP A 155 -11.60 -2.08 10.33
C ASP A 155 -12.17 -0.99 9.41
N ASN A 156 -12.80 0.04 10.00
CA ASN A 156 -13.42 1.17 9.33
C ASN A 156 -13.37 2.43 10.24
N VAL A 157 -13.85 3.56 9.72
CA VAL A 157 -13.84 4.84 10.44
C VAL A 157 -14.91 4.97 11.54
N GLU A 158 -15.95 4.14 11.51
CA GLU A 158 -17.09 4.17 12.44
C GLU A 158 -16.85 3.24 13.64
N ASP A 159 -16.69 1.94 13.40
CA ASP A 159 -16.54 0.92 14.44
C ASP A 159 -15.16 0.99 15.11
N ARG A 160 -14.12 1.27 14.32
CA ARG A 160 -12.72 1.43 14.79
C ARG A 160 -12.20 0.20 15.55
N ASN A 161 -12.63 -1.01 15.16
CA ASN A 161 -12.08 -2.23 15.72
C ASN A 161 -10.63 -2.42 15.27
N VAL A 162 -9.74 -2.74 16.21
CA VAL A 162 -8.32 -2.97 15.90
C VAL A 162 -8.15 -4.30 15.18
N ILE A 163 -7.73 -4.24 13.92
CA ILE A 163 -7.39 -5.40 13.09
C ILE A 163 -5.94 -5.83 13.32
N ALA A 164 -5.04 -4.86 13.43
CA ALA A 164 -3.64 -5.09 13.74
C ALA A 164 -3.03 -3.84 14.38
N GLN A 165 -1.99 -4.02 15.18
CA GLN A 165 -1.34 -2.93 15.91
C GLN A 165 0.15 -3.19 16.07
N ARG A 166 0.89 -2.14 16.44
CA ARG A 166 2.35 -2.15 16.61
C ARG A 166 3.08 -2.57 15.34
N ILE A 167 2.51 -2.23 14.18
CA ILE A 167 3.05 -2.59 12.89
C ILE A 167 4.25 -1.67 12.57
N PRO A 168 5.39 -2.20 12.10
CA PRO A 168 6.59 -1.45 11.76
C PRO A 168 6.50 -0.74 10.40
N LEU A 169 5.66 -1.25 9.49
CA LEU A 169 5.60 -0.84 8.09
C LEU A 169 4.21 -1.06 7.51
N LEU A 170 3.71 -0.06 6.80
CA LEU A 170 2.50 -0.12 5.97
C LEU A 170 2.77 0.46 4.57
N LEU A 171 2.23 -0.21 3.56
CA LEU A 171 2.18 0.20 2.17
C LEU A 171 0.71 0.32 1.74
N ILE A 172 0.36 1.39 1.04
CA ILE A 172 -1.01 1.66 0.57
C ILE A 172 -0.99 1.94 -0.92
N ALA A 173 -1.79 1.18 -1.68
CA ALA A 173 -2.22 1.53 -3.03
C ALA A 173 -3.62 2.17 -2.94
N HIS A 174 -3.80 3.34 -3.55
CA HIS A 174 -5.00 4.18 -3.36
C HIS A 174 -6.12 3.87 -4.36
N GLY A 175 -6.15 2.66 -4.89
CA GLY A 175 -7.16 2.18 -5.84
C GLY A 175 -7.46 3.11 -7.03
N ALA A 176 -8.63 2.91 -7.63
CA ALA A 176 -9.10 3.72 -8.75
C ALA A 176 -9.77 5.03 -8.28
N HIS A 177 -10.35 5.03 -7.08
CA HIS A 177 -11.14 6.11 -6.52
C HIS A 177 -10.40 6.78 -5.36
N GLY A 178 -11.06 7.64 -4.59
CA GLY A 178 -10.41 8.33 -3.49
C GLY A 178 -9.52 9.52 -3.85
N PRO A 179 -9.02 10.20 -2.81
CA PRO A 179 -8.31 11.47 -2.91
C PRO A 179 -6.91 11.32 -3.52
N GLY A 180 -6.44 10.08 -3.75
CA GLY A 180 -5.11 9.76 -4.24
C GLY A 180 -4.04 9.83 -3.16
N ALA A 181 -2.88 9.24 -3.46
CA ALA A 181 -1.78 9.12 -2.52
C ALA A 181 -1.24 10.46 -2.02
N LEU A 182 -1.08 10.58 -0.70
CA LEU A 182 -0.42 11.70 0.01
C LEU A 182 -1.05 13.07 -0.24
N THR A 183 -2.32 13.13 -0.63
CA THR A 183 -3.02 14.41 -0.83
C THR A 183 -3.57 15.02 0.45
N GLN A 184 -3.64 14.25 1.54
CA GLN A 184 -4.23 14.65 2.83
C GLN A 184 -5.66 15.20 2.68
N ARG A 185 -6.43 14.63 1.74
CA ARG A 185 -7.79 15.06 1.37
C ARG A 185 -8.74 13.87 1.42
N GLY A 186 -10.01 14.10 1.13
CA GLY A 186 -11.02 13.03 1.09
C GLY A 186 -11.74 12.85 2.43
N MET A 187 -12.71 11.94 2.41
CA MET A 187 -13.58 11.61 3.55
C MET A 187 -13.58 10.09 3.74
N GLY A 188 -14.13 9.62 4.87
CA GLY A 188 -14.23 8.20 5.16
C GLY A 188 -12.87 7.51 5.33
N GLY A 189 -12.83 6.21 5.06
CA GLY A 189 -11.65 5.35 5.12
C GLY A 189 -10.55 5.79 4.15
N GLU A 190 -10.88 6.08 2.88
CA GLU A 190 -9.87 6.53 1.89
C GLU A 190 -9.29 7.90 2.28
N GLY A 191 -10.12 8.79 2.83
CA GLY A 191 -9.68 10.05 3.42
C GLY A 191 -8.69 9.84 4.56
N ARG A 192 -8.99 8.90 5.47
CA ARG A 192 -8.09 8.54 6.58
C ARG A 192 -6.76 8.01 6.07
N ASN A 193 -6.77 7.14 5.07
CA ASN A 193 -5.55 6.54 4.49
C ASN A 193 -4.67 7.53 3.71
N SER A 194 -5.22 8.68 3.28
CA SER A 194 -4.45 9.74 2.63
C SER A 194 -3.75 10.69 3.60
N GLN A 195 -4.18 10.71 4.87
CA GLN A 195 -3.68 11.63 5.90
C GLN A 195 -2.40 11.10 6.54
N ILE A 196 -1.57 12.01 7.06
CA ILE A 196 -0.40 11.62 7.85
C ILE A 196 -0.86 11.19 9.23
N GLY A 197 -0.42 10.01 9.67
CA GLY A 197 -0.76 9.51 11.00
C GLY A 197 -0.18 8.14 11.31
N THR A 198 -0.77 7.53 12.34
CA THR A 198 -0.46 6.18 12.84
C THR A 198 -1.65 5.23 12.71
N GLU A 199 -2.85 5.74 12.44
CA GLU A 199 -4.07 4.93 12.28
C GLU A 199 -4.52 4.91 10.82
N PHE A 200 -4.76 3.70 10.30
CA PHE A 200 -5.18 3.47 8.92
C PHE A 200 -6.34 2.48 8.88
N ILE A 201 -7.11 2.52 7.80
CA ILE A 201 -8.36 1.79 7.63
C ILE A 201 -8.20 0.72 6.56
N VAL A 202 -8.69 -0.49 6.83
CA VAL A 202 -8.62 -1.61 5.86
C VAL A 202 -9.89 -1.79 5.02
N ALA A 203 -11.03 -1.19 5.43
CA ALA A 203 -12.29 -1.24 4.70
C ALA A 203 -13.14 0.03 4.89
N GLY A 204 -13.98 0.33 3.90
CA GLY A 204 -14.98 1.41 4.01
C GLY A 204 -16.09 1.05 4.99
N ALA A 205 -16.71 2.07 5.59
CA ALA A 205 -17.94 1.91 6.35
C ALA A 205 -19.10 1.40 5.46
N PRO A 206 -20.17 0.84 6.02
CA PRO A 206 -21.32 0.40 5.23
C PRO A 206 -21.87 1.51 4.31
N GLY A 207 -21.90 1.25 3.00
CA GLY A 207 -22.34 2.22 1.99
C GLY A 207 -21.27 3.20 1.51
N GLU A 208 -20.05 3.13 2.06
CA GLU A 208 -18.89 3.87 1.61
C GLU A 208 -18.21 3.16 0.43
N ALA A 209 -17.85 3.90 -0.61
CA ALA A 209 -16.96 3.39 -1.65
C ALA A 209 -15.53 3.35 -1.09
N PHE A 210 -14.89 2.18 -1.15
CA PHE A 210 -13.53 1.98 -0.67
C PHE A 210 -12.78 1.02 -1.59
N ASP A 211 -11.66 1.47 -2.14
CA ASP A 211 -10.81 0.65 -3.00
C ASP A 211 -9.32 0.69 -2.72
N ASP A 212 -8.92 1.29 -1.59
CA ASP A 212 -7.55 1.21 -1.08
C ASP A 212 -7.16 -0.24 -0.79
N LEU A 213 -5.92 -0.60 -1.12
CA LEU A 213 -5.31 -1.87 -0.81
C LEU A 213 -4.10 -1.66 0.09
N LEU A 214 -4.21 -2.19 1.32
CA LEU A 214 -3.17 -2.08 2.34
C LEU A 214 -2.36 -3.37 2.39
N PHE A 215 -1.04 -3.22 2.43
CA PHE A 215 -0.10 -4.31 2.70
C PHE A 215 0.80 -3.92 3.86
N TRP A 216 0.94 -4.81 4.83
CA TRP A 216 1.80 -4.56 5.99
C TRP A 216 2.63 -5.80 6.33
N ILE A 217 3.68 -5.57 7.11
CA ILE A 217 4.56 -6.62 7.63
C ILE A 217 4.53 -6.50 9.13
N ASN A 218 4.10 -7.54 9.85
CA ASN A 218 4.12 -7.53 11.32
C ASN A 218 5.55 -7.66 11.86
N ASN A 219 5.75 -7.24 13.12
CA ASN A 219 7.06 -7.31 13.79
C ASN A 219 7.66 -8.72 13.76
N GLU A 220 6.85 -9.74 14.01
CA GLU A 220 7.31 -11.13 14.13
C GLU A 220 7.97 -11.58 12.84
N ARG A 221 7.38 -11.23 11.68
CA ARG A 221 7.93 -11.60 10.37
C ARG A 221 9.25 -10.90 10.08
N LEU A 222 9.37 -9.62 10.44
CA LEU A 222 10.59 -8.84 10.24
C LEU A 222 11.74 -9.35 11.13
N VAL A 223 11.43 -9.61 12.40
CA VAL A 223 12.40 -10.11 13.39
C VAL A 223 12.81 -11.54 13.09
N GLU A 224 11.88 -12.44 12.74
CA GLU A 224 12.18 -13.82 12.37
C GLU A 224 13.18 -13.88 11.20
N MET A 225 12.96 -13.05 10.19
CA MET A 225 13.87 -12.98 9.05
C MET A 225 15.25 -12.44 9.46
N ALA A 226 15.32 -11.42 10.32
CA ALA A 226 16.59 -10.89 10.81
C ALA A 226 17.36 -11.92 11.65
N LEU A 227 16.68 -12.71 12.48
CA LEU A 227 17.25 -13.84 13.23
C LEU A 227 17.79 -14.92 12.28
N ARG A 228 16.99 -15.35 11.29
CA ARG A 228 17.42 -16.34 10.29
C ARG A 228 18.63 -15.87 9.47
N ALA A 229 18.78 -14.57 9.28
CA ALA A 229 19.93 -13.97 8.60
C ALA A 229 21.15 -13.75 9.51
N GLY A 230 21.09 -14.13 10.80
CA GLY A 230 22.16 -13.92 11.77
C GLY A 230 22.42 -12.44 12.10
N ARG A 231 21.44 -11.57 11.84
CA ARG A 231 21.53 -10.11 12.09
C ARG A 231 21.10 -9.72 13.50
N LEU A 232 20.31 -10.56 14.15
CA LEU A 232 19.95 -10.43 15.56
C LEU A 232 20.50 -11.63 16.34
N PRO A 233 20.97 -11.43 17.59
CA PRO A 233 21.38 -12.52 18.47
C PRO A 233 20.18 -13.33 18.98
#